data_AF-A0A850SJF2-F1
#
_entry.id   AF-A0A850SJF2-F1
#
_cell.length_a   1.000
_cell.length_b   1.000
_cell.length_c   1.000
_cell.angle_alpha   90.00
_cell.angle_beta   90.00
_cell.angle_gamma   90.00
#
_symmetry.space_group_name_H-M   'P 1'
#
loop_
_entity.id
_entity.type
_entity.pdbx_description
1 polymer ?
#
loop_
_entity_poly.entity_id
_entity_poly.type
_entity_poly.pdbx_seq_one_letter_code
_entity_poly.pdbx_strand_id
1 'polypeptide(L)'
;MTQIAAIAVATVLGAYAVSSSFATKGLTAEQILDIQYADAAAVDYFLKIDGIEGESANSRHGGEIEIESFSWGAAQSGTGGSGGGGGAGKVSFQDIHFTAKTSKASPKLMLACASGEHIKDAVLVGELSGKRGQKFLEIKLTDVLVSSYQSGGSDGNVPTDSFSLNFAKIEFTYYPMNRDGYLGAPVKAGWDIKENRSV
;
A
#
# COMPACT_ATOMS: atom_id res chain seq x y z
N MET A 1 -20.24 -35.85 10.60
CA MET A 1 -19.45 -34.63 10.26
C MET A 1 -20.00 -33.86 9.06
N THR A 2 -20.84 -34.45 8.19
CA THR A 2 -21.29 -33.82 6.94
C THR A 2 -22.48 -32.85 7.08
N GLN A 3 -23.26 -32.90 8.16
CA GLN A 3 -24.44 -32.03 8.33
C GLN A 3 -24.12 -30.63 8.89
N ILE A 4 -23.04 -30.47 9.66
CA ILE A 4 -22.68 -29.17 10.26
C ILE A 4 -22.21 -28.18 9.18
N ALA A 5 -21.53 -28.66 8.14
CA ALA A 5 -21.09 -27.83 7.02
C ALA A 5 -22.27 -27.29 6.18
N ALA A 6 -23.33 -28.07 5.97
CA ALA A 6 -24.49 -27.65 5.19
C ALA A 6 -25.32 -26.55 5.88
N ILE A 7 -25.39 -26.58 7.22
CA ILE A 7 -26.16 -25.59 8.01
C ILE A 7 -25.44 -24.24 8.02
N ALA A 8 -24.11 -24.21 8.12
CA ALA A 8 -23.33 -22.98 8.02
C ALA A 8 -23.49 -22.30 6.65
N VAL A 9 -23.51 -23.09 5.56
CA VAL A 9 -23.67 -22.60 4.18
C VAL A 9 -25.03 -21.92 3.97
N ALA A 10 -26.12 -22.49 4.51
CA ALA A 10 -27.47 -21.93 4.33
C ALA A 10 -27.71 -20.64 5.13
N THR A 11 -27.15 -20.51 6.34
CA THR A 11 -27.25 -19.28 7.13
C THR A 11 -26.41 -18.14 6.58
N VAL A 12 -25.31 -18.44 5.89
CA VAL A 12 -24.41 -17.44 5.27
C VAL A 12 -24.98 -16.91 3.95
N LEU A 13 -25.68 -17.74 3.16
CA LEU A 13 -26.37 -17.31 1.93
C LEU A 13 -27.47 -16.27 2.20
N GLY A 14 -28.13 -16.33 3.37
CA GLY A 14 -29.19 -15.39 3.74
C GLY A 14 -28.71 -13.97 4.07
N ALA A 15 -27.45 -13.81 4.51
CA ALA A 15 -26.91 -12.51 4.90
C ALA A 15 -26.24 -11.75 3.75
N TYR A 16 -25.77 -12.44 2.70
CA TYR A 16 -25.00 -11.84 1.60
C TYR A 16 -25.76 -11.70 0.26
N ALA A 17 -27.01 -12.16 0.17
CA ALA A 17 -27.84 -12.01 -1.02
C ALA A 17 -28.18 -10.55 -1.41
N VAL A 18 -27.66 -9.54 -0.70
CA VAL A 18 -27.94 -8.11 -0.96
C VAL A 18 -26.83 -7.41 -1.76
N SER A 19 -25.61 -7.97 -1.90
CA SER A 19 -24.56 -7.35 -2.72
C SER A 19 -23.77 -8.34 -3.56
N SER A 20 -23.97 -8.24 -4.87
CA SER A 20 -23.23 -8.87 -5.98
C SER A 20 -23.56 -10.33 -6.34
N SER A 21 -23.90 -10.50 -7.62
CA SER A 21 -24.16 -11.77 -8.29
C SER A 21 -22.87 -12.60 -8.40
N PHE A 22 -22.62 -13.49 -7.43
CA PHE A 22 -21.57 -14.50 -7.50
C PHE A 22 -22.05 -15.72 -8.30
N ALA A 23 -21.51 -15.92 -9.50
CA ALA A 23 -21.65 -17.17 -10.23
C ALA A 23 -20.73 -18.24 -9.61
N THR A 24 -21.29 -19.08 -8.73
CA THR A 24 -20.58 -20.18 -8.02
C THR A 24 -20.30 -21.43 -8.87
N LYS A 25 -20.46 -21.35 -10.19
CA LYS A 25 -20.30 -22.52 -11.06
C LYS A 25 -18.83 -22.95 -11.15
N GLY A 26 -18.48 -24.01 -10.42
CA GLY A 26 -17.22 -24.75 -10.59
C GLY A 26 -16.20 -24.62 -9.45
N LEU A 27 -16.53 -23.92 -8.36
CA LEU A 27 -15.64 -23.79 -7.19
C LEU A 27 -16.08 -24.75 -6.07
N THR A 28 -15.12 -25.37 -5.38
CA THR A 28 -15.38 -26.21 -4.21
C THR A 28 -15.79 -25.35 -3.02
N ALA A 29 -16.45 -25.95 -2.02
CA ALA A 29 -16.86 -25.24 -0.80
C ALA A 29 -15.67 -24.63 -0.04
N GLU A 30 -14.50 -25.28 -0.07
CA GLU A 30 -13.25 -24.75 0.51
C GLU A 30 -12.76 -23.52 -0.25
N GLN A 31 -12.83 -23.53 -1.59
CA GLN A 31 -12.48 -22.38 -2.42
C GLN A 31 -13.43 -21.19 -2.18
N ILE A 32 -14.72 -21.44 -1.98
CA ILE A 32 -15.69 -20.39 -1.65
C ILE A 32 -15.42 -19.81 -0.25
N LEU A 33 -15.05 -20.65 0.71
CA LEU A 33 -14.67 -20.21 2.05
C LEU A 33 -13.42 -19.30 2.00
N ASP A 34 -12.39 -19.72 1.26
CA ASP A 34 -11.15 -18.94 1.07
C ASP A 34 -11.41 -17.58 0.38
N ILE A 35 -12.33 -17.53 -0.59
CA ILE A 35 -12.72 -16.29 -1.28
C ILE A 35 -13.49 -15.35 -0.33
N GLN A 36 -14.31 -15.87 0.59
CA GLN A 36 -15.03 -15.04 1.57
C GLN A 36 -14.12 -14.43 2.64
N TYR A 37 -13.00 -15.07 3.00
CA TYR A 37 -12.00 -14.47 3.89
C TYR A 37 -11.14 -13.38 3.23
N ALA A 38 -11.13 -13.31 1.90
CA ALA A 38 -10.40 -12.28 1.16
C ALA A 38 -11.08 -10.90 1.23
N ASP A 39 -12.40 -10.83 1.43
CA ASP A 39 -13.16 -9.56 1.47
C ASP A 39 -13.10 -8.85 2.84
N ALA A 40 -12.45 -9.49 3.82
CA ALA A 40 -11.99 -8.88 5.07
C ALA A 40 -10.50 -9.23 5.33
N ALA A 41 -9.71 -9.35 4.26
CA ALA A 41 -8.27 -9.58 4.42
C ALA A 41 -7.67 -8.36 5.13
N ALA A 42 -7.18 -8.57 6.35
CA ALA A 42 -6.23 -7.64 6.94
C ALA A 42 -5.07 -7.46 5.94
N VAL A 43 -4.53 -6.25 5.89
CA VAL A 43 -3.41 -5.91 5.02
C VAL A 43 -2.31 -5.39 5.90
N ASP A 44 -1.11 -5.91 5.67
CA ASP A 44 0.10 -5.44 6.32
C ASP A 44 0.88 -4.58 5.31
N TYR A 45 1.37 -3.43 5.77
CA TYR A 45 2.19 -2.53 4.97
C TYR A 45 3.61 -2.47 5.53
N PHE A 46 4.58 -2.61 4.64
CA PHE A 46 6.00 -2.54 4.97
C PHE A 46 6.69 -1.51 4.10
N LEU A 47 7.55 -0.71 4.70
CA LEU A 47 8.34 0.30 4.01
C LEU A 47 9.83 0.01 4.21
N LYS A 48 10.51 -0.21 3.09
CA LYS A 48 11.96 -0.27 3.02
C LYS A 48 12.50 1.07 2.57
N ILE A 49 13.48 1.61 3.29
CA ILE A 49 14.18 2.84 2.93
C ILE A 49 15.68 2.53 2.95
N ASP A 50 16.39 2.84 1.86
CA ASP A 50 17.83 2.58 1.79
C ASP A 50 18.58 3.33 2.92
N GLY A 51 19.39 2.58 3.71
CA GLY A 51 20.15 3.13 4.85
C GLY A 51 19.36 3.29 6.16
N ILE A 52 18.03 3.20 6.13
CA ILE A 52 17.16 3.34 7.29
C ILE A 52 16.45 2.00 7.55
N GLU A 53 16.96 1.26 8.52
CA GLU A 53 16.38 -0.01 8.94
C GLU A 53 15.29 0.19 10.01
N GLY A 54 14.19 -0.54 9.87
CA GLY A 54 13.15 -0.71 10.88
C GLY A 54 13.32 -1.97 11.72
N GLU A 55 12.24 -2.42 12.34
CA GLU A 55 12.22 -3.48 13.35
C GLU A 55 11.27 -4.63 13.03
N SER A 56 10.70 -4.69 11.81
CA SER A 56 9.75 -5.74 11.49
C SER A 56 10.37 -7.13 11.71
N ALA A 57 9.64 -7.97 12.45
CA ALA A 57 9.97 -9.36 12.70
C ALA A 57 9.38 -10.31 11.64
N ASN A 58 8.70 -9.75 10.62
CA ASN A 58 8.13 -10.54 9.54
C ASN A 58 9.24 -11.24 8.74
N SER A 59 9.11 -12.56 8.55
CA SER A 59 10.11 -13.37 7.83
C SER A 59 10.45 -12.91 6.40
N ARG A 60 9.52 -12.20 5.72
CA ARG A 60 9.72 -11.66 4.36
C ARG A 60 10.17 -10.19 4.35
N HIS A 61 9.90 -9.46 5.43
CA HIS A 61 10.13 -8.01 5.56
C HIS A 61 11.06 -7.69 6.74
N GLY A 62 11.96 -8.61 7.09
CA GLY A 62 12.83 -8.48 8.25
C GLY A 62 13.65 -7.19 8.22
N GLY A 63 13.48 -6.35 9.24
CA GLY A 63 14.18 -5.06 9.33
C GLY A 63 13.61 -3.93 8.46
N GLU A 64 12.45 -4.12 7.85
CA GLU A 64 11.68 -3.03 7.24
C GLU A 64 10.84 -2.30 8.32
N ILE A 65 10.29 -1.14 7.96
CA ILE A 65 9.41 -0.35 8.83
C ILE A 65 7.98 -0.83 8.63
N GLU A 66 7.30 -1.20 9.71
CA GLU A 66 5.87 -1.53 9.65
C GLU A 66 5.04 -0.24 9.60
N ILE A 67 4.19 -0.11 8.59
CA ILE A 67 3.41 1.10 8.33
C ILE A 67 1.97 0.88 8.78
N GLU A 68 1.48 1.78 9.63
CA GLU A 68 0.09 1.77 10.10
C GLU A 68 -0.85 2.40 9.07
N SER A 69 -0.39 3.46 8.40
CA SER A 69 -1.14 4.10 7.31
C SER A 69 -0.22 4.90 6.39
N PHE A 70 -0.69 5.12 5.16
CA PHE A 70 -0.06 6.04 4.23
C PHE A 70 -1.10 6.76 3.37
N SER A 71 -0.73 7.92 2.82
CA SER A 71 -1.53 8.65 1.84
C SER A 71 -0.65 9.45 0.89
N TRP A 72 -1.09 9.60 -0.35
CA TRP A 72 -0.43 10.43 -1.35
C TRP A 72 -1.43 10.81 -2.45
N GLY A 73 -1.07 11.77 -3.28
CA GLY A 73 -1.92 12.21 -4.38
C GLY A 73 -1.15 12.91 -5.48
N ALA A 74 -1.79 13.05 -6.63
CA ALA A 74 -1.30 13.85 -7.75
C ALA A 74 -2.46 14.64 -8.35
N ALA A 75 -2.21 15.90 -8.69
CA ALA A 75 -3.21 16.79 -9.27
C ALA A 75 -2.72 17.34 -10.61
N GLN A 76 -3.56 17.25 -11.64
CA GLN A 76 -3.30 17.83 -12.95
C GLN A 76 -3.99 19.19 -13.05
N SER A 77 -3.22 20.25 -13.31
CA SER A 77 -3.72 21.62 -13.42
C SER A 77 -4.24 21.98 -14.82
N GLY A 78 -4.17 21.04 -15.78
CA GLY A 78 -4.69 21.25 -17.13
C GLY A 78 -6.19 21.50 -17.13
N THR A 79 -6.61 22.72 -17.49
CA THR A 79 -8.03 23.05 -17.69
C THR A 79 -8.43 22.65 -19.10
N GLY A 80 -9.46 21.81 -19.23
CA GLY A 80 -10.07 21.43 -20.51
C GLY A 80 -10.88 22.57 -21.14
N GLY A 81 -10.31 23.77 -21.28
CA GLY A 81 -10.96 24.92 -21.92
C GLY A 81 -11.23 24.67 -23.40
N SER A 82 -12.43 25.03 -23.85
CA SER A 82 -13.01 24.77 -25.18
C SER A 82 -12.37 25.54 -26.35
N GLY A 83 -11.06 25.42 -26.53
CA GLY A 83 -10.32 25.95 -27.67
C GLY A 83 -9.19 24.97 -28.01
N GLY A 84 -8.97 24.71 -29.30
CA GLY A 84 -8.20 23.58 -29.85
C GLY A 84 -6.69 23.49 -29.55
N GLY A 85 -6.24 24.01 -28.41
CA GLY A 85 -4.88 23.89 -27.88
C GLY A 85 -4.92 23.89 -26.36
N GLY A 86 -5.54 22.85 -25.78
CA GLY A 86 -5.77 22.72 -24.33
C GLY A 86 -4.48 22.89 -23.51
N GLY A 87 -4.53 23.79 -22.53
CA GLY A 87 -3.38 24.15 -21.69
C GLY A 87 -2.80 22.93 -20.99
N ALA A 88 -1.63 22.48 -21.45
CA ALA A 88 -0.91 21.37 -20.86
C ALA A 88 -0.37 21.78 -19.48
N GLY A 89 -1.16 21.57 -18.44
CA GLY A 89 -0.69 21.66 -17.06
C GLY A 89 0.38 20.60 -16.79
N LYS A 90 1.36 20.94 -15.95
CA LYS A 90 2.25 19.94 -15.36
C LYS A 90 1.54 19.33 -14.16
N VAL A 91 1.62 18.01 -14.04
CA VAL A 91 1.10 17.31 -12.85
C VAL A 91 1.93 17.73 -11.63
N SER A 92 1.24 17.99 -10.52
CA SER A 92 1.86 18.21 -9.22
C SER A 92 1.66 16.96 -8.37
N PHE A 93 2.76 16.30 -8.00
CA PHE A 93 2.75 15.19 -7.05
C PHE A 93 2.90 15.73 -5.63
N GLN A 94 2.11 15.19 -4.71
CA GLN A 94 2.26 15.41 -3.28
C GLN A 94 3.25 14.41 -2.70
N ASP A 95 3.87 14.79 -1.58
CA ASP A 95 4.69 13.87 -0.79
C ASP A 95 3.83 12.68 -0.33
N ILE A 96 4.47 11.54 -0.11
CA ILE A 96 3.79 10.40 0.53
C ILE A 96 3.91 10.58 2.03
N HIS A 97 2.77 10.65 2.72
CA HIS A 97 2.68 10.73 4.16
C HIS A 97 2.55 9.32 4.73
N PHE A 98 3.32 9.02 5.78
CA PHE A 98 3.34 7.75 6.47
C PHE A 98 3.09 7.93 7.96
N THR A 99 2.46 6.93 8.57
CA THR A 99 2.38 6.79 10.03
C THR A 99 2.92 5.41 10.42
N ALA A 100 3.80 5.38 11.42
CA ALA A 100 4.40 4.16 11.95
C ALA A 100 4.62 4.28 13.46
N LYS A 101 4.72 3.15 14.17
CA LYS A 101 5.19 3.16 15.56
C LYS A 101 6.65 3.57 15.64
N THR A 102 7.00 4.30 16.69
CA THR A 102 8.40 4.63 16.98
C THR A 102 9.22 3.35 17.11
N SER A 103 10.35 3.29 16.41
CA SER A 103 11.24 2.14 16.30
C SER A 103 12.68 2.61 16.08
N LYS A 104 13.65 1.70 15.88
CA LYS A 104 15.03 2.09 15.55
C LYS A 104 15.16 2.95 14.27
N ALA A 105 14.16 2.96 13.39
CA ALA A 105 14.14 3.83 12.20
C ALA A 105 13.94 5.31 12.55
N SER A 106 13.21 5.60 13.63
CA SER A 106 12.79 6.94 14.05
C SER A 106 13.94 7.96 14.15
N PRO A 107 15.04 7.71 14.89
CA PRO A 107 16.15 8.67 14.97
C PRO A 107 16.84 8.89 13.61
N LYS A 108 16.86 7.88 12.73
CA LYS A 108 17.44 8.00 11.38
C LYS A 108 16.53 8.82 10.45
N LEU A 109 15.21 8.62 10.53
CA LEU A 109 14.23 9.44 9.79
C LEU A 109 14.32 10.91 10.20
N MET A 110 14.38 11.18 11.51
CA MET A 110 14.58 12.52 12.05
C MET A 110 15.89 13.14 11.52
N LEU A 111 16.99 12.39 11.53
CA LEU A 111 18.28 12.89 11.05
C LEU A 111 18.31 13.12 9.53
N ALA A 112 17.74 12.22 8.74
CA ALA A 112 17.59 12.39 7.29
C ALA A 112 16.77 13.64 6.97
N CYS A 113 15.69 13.88 7.72
CA CYS A 113 14.88 15.09 7.61
C CYS A 113 15.68 16.35 7.96
N ALA A 114 16.42 16.33 9.06
CA ALA A 114 17.21 17.49 9.52
C ALA A 114 18.40 17.82 8.59
N SER A 115 19.00 16.80 7.99
CA SER A 115 20.15 16.96 7.08
C SER A 115 19.75 17.29 5.64
N GLY A 116 18.53 16.92 5.23
CA GLY A 116 18.11 16.99 3.83
C GLY A 116 18.87 16.01 2.93
N GLU A 117 19.40 14.92 3.49
CA GLU A 117 20.10 13.89 2.73
C GLU A 117 19.16 13.21 1.73
N HIS A 118 19.63 13.05 0.49
CA HIS A 118 18.93 12.30 -0.54
C HIS A 118 19.22 10.81 -0.38
N ILE A 119 18.15 10.04 -0.24
CA ILE A 119 18.14 8.59 -0.13
C ILE A 119 17.87 8.01 -1.52
N LYS A 120 18.61 6.96 -1.87
CA LYS A 120 18.55 6.39 -3.23
C LYS A 120 17.15 5.90 -3.60
N ASP A 121 16.60 4.98 -2.81
CA ASP A 121 15.30 4.35 -3.08
C ASP A 121 14.51 4.13 -1.77
N ALA A 122 13.18 4.18 -1.88
CA ALA A 122 12.24 3.71 -0.87
C ALA A 122 11.14 2.87 -1.53
N VAL A 123 10.74 1.76 -0.91
CA VAL A 123 9.74 0.84 -1.46
C VAL A 123 8.68 0.54 -0.40
N LEU A 124 7.45 0.97 -0.65
CA LEU A 124 6.27 0.59 0.11
C LEU A 124 5.66 -0.66 -0.51
N VAL A 125 5.36 -1.65 0.31
CA VAL A 125 4.68 -2.89 -0.08
C VAL A 125 3.41 -3.06 0.74
N GLY A 126 2.32 -3.46 0.09
CA GLY A 126 1.11 -3.97 0.74
C GLY A 126 0.93 -5.46 0.45
N GLU A 127 0.80 -6.25 1.50
CA GLU A 127 0.56 -7.69 1.42
C GLU A 127 -0.78 -8.07 2.06
N LEU A 128 -1.43 -9.08 1.50
CA LEU A 128 -2.57 -9.71 2.16
C LEU A 128 -2.08 -10.48 3.39
N SER A 129 -2.61 -10.14 4.56
CA SER A 129 -2.29 -10.80 5.83
C SER A 129 -2.69 -12.28 5.78
N GLY A 130 -1.95 -13.10 6.52
CA GLY A 130 -2.17 -14.55 6.58
C GLY A 130 -1.08 -15.36 5.87
N LYS A 131 -1.35 -16.66 5.65
CA LYS A 131 -0.30 -17.64 5.31
C LYS A 131 0.36 -17.44 3.95
N ARG A 132 -0.23 -16.64 3.05
CA ARG A 132 0.26 -16.50 1.67
C ARG A 132 1.11 -15.25 1.46
N GLY A 133 0.95 -14.19 2.27
CA GLY A 133 1.79 -13.00 2.19
C GLY A 133 1.88 -12.42 0.79
N GLN A 134 0.77 -12.42 0.07
CA GLN A 134 0.78 -12.10 -1.35
C GLN A 134 0.83 -10.58 -1.50
N LYS A 135 1.96 -10.07 -2.00
CA LYS A 135 2.14 -8.66 -2.35
C LYS A 135 1.18 -8.24 -3.47
N PHE A 136 0.19 -7.41 -3.14
CA PHE A 136 -0.76 -6.88 -4.10
C PHE A 136 -0.45 -5.44 -4.51
N LEU A 137 0.34 -4.72 -3.71
CA LEU A 137 0.71 -3.33 -3.92
C LEU A 137 2.22 -3.17 -3.75
N GLU A 138 2.84 -2.43 -4.66
CA GLU A 138 4.21 -1.94 -4.53
C GLU A 138 4.29 -0.51 -5.08
N ILE A 139 4.77 0.42 -4.26
CA ILE A 139 5.08 1.80 -4.66
C ILE A 139 6.57 2.00 -4.41
N LYS A 140 7.32 2.18 -5.50
CA LYS A 140 8.75 2.46 -5.45
C LYS A 140 8.99 3.94 -5.74
N LEU A 141 9.76 4.56 -4.87
CA LEU A 141 10.22 5.94 -4.95
C LEU A 141 11.73 5.94 -5.18
N THR A 142 12.20 6.81 -6.07
CA THR A 142 13.63 6.97 -6.35
C THR A 142 14.03 8.43 -6.17
N ASP A 143 15.25 8.63 -5.67
CA ASP A 143 15.80 9.94 -5.27
C ASP A 143 14.86 10.62 -4.27
N VAL A 144 14.87 10.06 -3.07
CA VAL A 144 13.91 10.28 -1.99
C VAL A 144 14.50 11.24 -0.96
N LEU A 145 13.68 12.13 -0.42
CA LEU A 145 14.04 13.01 0.69
C LEU A 145 12.98 12.91 1.78
N VAL A 146 13.39 12.82 3.05
CA VAL A 146 12.45 12.90 4.18
C VAL A 146 12.07 14.37 4.38
N SER A 147 10.90 14.76 3.87
CA SER A 147 10.47 16.16 3.82
C SER A 147 9.85 16.66 5.13
N SER A 148 9.35 15.74 5.96
CA SER A 148 8.89 16.06 7.31
C SER A 148 9.07 14.89 8.26
N TYR A 149 9.25 15.18 9.55
CA TYR A 149 9.19 14.21 10.62
C TYR A 149 8.52 14.83 11.86
N GLN A 150 7.59 14.10 12.44
CA GLN A 150 6.82 14.49 13.61
C GLN A 150 6.64 13.24 14.49
N SER A 151 6.84 13.37 15.79
CA SER A 151 6.63 12.27 16.74
C SER A 151 5.69 12.72 17.84
N GLY A 152 4.80 11.82 18.25
CA GLY A 152 3.80 12.08 19.27
C GLY A 152 3.52 10.85 20.13
N GLY A 153 3.25 11.08 21.41
CA GLY A 153 2.95 10.01 22.36
C GLY A 153 1.89 10.43 23.38
N SER A 154 1.22 9.44 23.94
CA SER A 154 0.29 9.57 25.05
C SER A 154 0.66 8.57 26.14
N ASP A 155 0.25 8.83 27.38
CA ASP A 155 0.42 7.87 28.48
C ASP A 155 -0.20 6.50 28.10
N GLY A 156 0.48 5.42 28.50
CA GLY A 156 0.07 4.03 28.25
C GLY A 156 0.22 3.49 26.81
N ASN A 157 0.66 4.29 25.82
CA ASN A 157 0.79 3.85 24.43
C ASN A 157 2.23 3.99 23.91
N VAL A 158 2.63 3.11 22.99
CA VAL A 158 3.86 3.29 22.20
C VAL A 158 3.70 4.55 21.34
N PRO A 159 4.65 5.49 21.36
CA PRO A 159 4.63 6.68 20.51
C PRO A 159 4.52 6.31 19.03
N THR A 160 3.95 7.25 18.27
CA THR A 160 3.74 7.13 16.84
C THR A 160 4.48 8.26 16.14
N ASP A 161 5.14 7.91 15.05
CA ASP A 161 5.79 8.85 14.15
C ASP A 161 4.94 9.06 12.91
N SER A 162 4.84 10.32 12.49
CA SER A 162 4.34 10.74 11.18
C SER A 162 5.48 11.37 10.40
N PHE A 163 5.71 10.91 9.17
CA PHE A 163 6.77 11.44 8.33
C PHE A 163 6.36 11.45 6.87
N SER A 164 7.03 12.27 6.07
CA SER A 164 6.70 12.44 4.65
C SER A 164 7.93 12.21 3.78
N LEU A 165 7.72 11.58 2.63
CA LEU A 165 8.76 11.36 1.62
C LEU A 165 8.45 12.15 0.36
N ASN A 166 9.36 13.05 -0.01
CA ASN A 166 9.43 13.65 -1.35
C ASN A 166 10.31 12.77 -2.25
N PHE A 167 10.09 12.81 -3.57
CA PHE A 167 10.75 11.91 -4.51
C PHE A 167 10.85 12.52 -5.92
N ALA A 168 11.84 12.09 -6.69
CA ALA A 168 11.97 12.51 -8.09
C ALA A 168 11.21 11.58 -9.07
N LYS A 169 10.95 10.34 -8.67
CA LYS A 169 10.29 9.33 -9.50
C LYS A 169 9.44 8.40 -8.67
N ILE A 170 8.30 8.01 -9.23
CA ILE A 170 7.37 7.04 -8.64
C ILE A 170 7.04 5.94 -9.65
N GLU A 171 7.13 4.69 -9.21
CA GLU A 171 6.69 3.51 -9.94
C GLU A 171 5.61 2.80 -9.09
N PHE A 172 4.43 2.61 -9.65
CA PHE A 172 3.30 1.93 -9.01
C PHE A 172 3.10 0.57 -9.69
N THR A 173 3.18 -0.49 -8.92
CA THR A 173 2.80 -1.84 -9.34
C THR A 173 1.61 -2.33 -8.53
N TYR A 174 0.57 -2.78 -9.23
CA TYR A 174 -0.61 -3.41 -8.64
C TYR A 174 -0.79 -4.82 -9.17
N TYR A 175 -1.09 -5.77 -8.30
CA TYR A 175 -1.42 -7.13 -8.70
C TYR A 175 -2.93 -7.32 -8.50
N PRO A 176 -3.72 -7.42 -9.57
CA PRO A 176 -5.16 -7.56 -9.46
C PRO A 176 -5.52 -8.91 -8.83
N MET A 177 -6.52 -8.90 -7.95
CA MET A 177 -7.09 -10.14 -7.43
C MET A 177 -7.95 -10.79 -8.52
N ASN A 178 -7.59 -12.00 -8.93
CA ASN A 178 -8.38 -12.79 -9.85
C ASN A 178 -9.60 -13.39 -9.12
N ARG A 179 -10.56 -13.87 -9.91
CA ARG A 179 -11.79 -14.52 -9.39
C ARG A 179 -11.53 -15.82 -8.62
N ASP A 180 -10.36 -16.41 -8.76
CA ASP A 180 -9.93 -17.63 -8.08
C ASP A 180 -9.25 -17.35 -6.72
N GLY A 181 -9.13 -16.09 -6.30
CA GLY A 181 -8.49 -15.70 -5.04
C GLY A 181 -6.95 -15.65 -5.12
N TYR A 182 -6.38 -15.76 -6.33
CA TYR A 182 -4.95 -15.58 -6.58
C TYR A 182 -4.67 -14.22 -7.18
N LEU A 183 -3.45 -13.73 -7.01
CA LEU A 183 -3.00 -12.54 -7.71
C LEU A 183 -2.72 -12.83 -9.19
N GLY A 184 -3.21 -11.96 -10.05
CA GLY A 184 -2.94 -11.95 -11.48
C GLY A 184 -1.59 -11.33 -11.83
N ALA A 185 -1.35 -11.18 -13.13
CA ALA A 185 -0.16 -10.51 -13.64
C ALA A 185 -0.12 -9.03 -13.20
N PRO A 186 1.06 -8.48 -12.84
CA PRO A 186 1.16 -7.11 -12.37
C PRO A 186 0.82 -6.10 -13.47
N VAL A 187 0.09 -5.06 -13.09
CA VAL A 187 -0.07 -3.82 -13.85
C VAL A 187 0.92 -2.80 -13.29
N LYS A 188 1.71 -2.19 -14.17
CA LYS A 188 2.76 -1.24 -13.79
C LYS A 188 2.58 0.07 -14.53
N ALA A 189 2.81 1.17 -13.82
CA ALA A 189 2.94 2.50 -14.41
C ALA A 189 3.84 3.34 -13.52
N GLY A 190 4.57 4.28 -14.11
CA GLY A 190 5.34 5.23 -13.32
C GLY A 190 5.48 6.58 -14.00
N TRP A 191 5.99 7.53 -13.24
CA TRP A 191 6.30 8.87 -13.72
C TRP A 191 7.64 9.35 -13.17
N ASP A 192 8.46 9.89 -14.06
CA ASP A 192 9.65 10.65 -13.71
C ASP A 192 9.25 12.12 -13.62
N ILE A 193 9.21 12.67 -12.41
CA ILE A 193 8.77 14.05 -12.16
C ILE A 193 9.80 15.04 -12.71
N LYS A 194 11.08 14.70 -12.59
CA LYS A 194 12.19 15.54 -13.07
C LYS A 194 12.19 15.65 -14.59
N GLU A 195 11.98 14.53 -15.27
CA GLU A 195 11.92 14.48 -16.73
C GLU A 195 10.51 14.76 -17.30
N ASN A 196 9.50 14.84 -16.43
CA ASN A 196 8.09 15.00 -16.75
C ASN A 196 7.61 14.03 -17.85
N ARG A 197 7.88 12.74 -17.68
CA ARG A 197 7.48 11.67 -18.59
C ARG A 197 7.16 10.36 -17.87
N SER A 198 6.42 9.48 -18.53
CA SER A 198 6.20 8.12 -18.05
C SER A 198 7.49 7.31 -18.02
N VAL A 199 7.56 6.35 -17.09
CA VAL A 199 8.62 5.32 -17.02
C VAL A 199 8.05 3.93 -17.14
#